data_AF-A0A376TFA5-F1
#
_entry.id   AF-A0A376TFA5-F1
#
_cell.length_a   1.000
_cell.length_b   1.000
_cell.length_c   1.000
_cell.angle_alpha   90.00
_cell.angle_beta   90.00
_cell.angle_gamma   90.00
#
_symmetry.space_group_name_H-M   'P 1'
#
loop_
_entity.id
_entity.type
_entity.pdbx_description
1 polymer ?
#
loop_
_entity_poly.entity_id
_entity_poly.type
_entity_poly.pdbx_seq_one_letter_code
_entity_poly.pdbx_strand_id
1 'polypeptide(L)'
;MQKLAERNVTVMAMDSVPRISRAQSLDALSSMANIAGYRAIVEAAHEFGRFFTGQITAAGKVPPAKVMVIGAGVAGLAAIGAANSLGAIVRAFDTRRK
;
A
#
# COMPACT_ATOMS: atom_id res chain seq x y z
N MET A 1 -28.51 -6.22 4.95
CA MET A 1 -28.98 -7.54 4.46
C MET A 1 -30.50 -7.62 4.38
N GLN A 2 -31.27 -7.37 5.46
CA GLN A 2 -32.76 -7.45 5.43
C GLN A 2 -33.39 -6.64 4.29
N LYS A 3 -33.06 -5.36 4.15
CA LYS A 3 -33.53 -4.50 3.04
C LYS A 3 -33.23 -5.01 1.63
N LEU A 4 -32.16 -5.80 1.45
CA LEU A 4 -31.80 -6.40 0.16
C LEU A 4 -32.53 -7.74 -0.02
N ALA A 5 -32.67 -8.53 1.05
CA ALA A 5 -33.42 -9.79 1.04
C ALA A 5 -34.90 -9.56 0.73
N GLU A 6 -35.52 -8.52 1.29
CA GLU A 6 -36.90 -8.10 1.02
C GLU A 6 -37.16 -7.78 -0.46
N ARG A 7 -36.11 -7.44 -1.23
CA ARG A 7 -36.21 -7.08 -2.65
C ARG A 7 -36.10 -8.29 -3.60
N ASN A 8 -35.92 -9.50 -3.07
CA ASN A 8 -35.74 -10.73 -3.86
C ASN A 8 -34.65 -10.62 -4.94
N VAL A 9 -33.49 -10.05 -4.56
CA VAL A 9 -32.33 -9.87 -5.45
C VAL A 9 -31.18 -10.79 -5.07
N THR A 10 -30.37 -11.18 -6.06
CA THR A 10 -29.09 -11.87 -5.84
C THR A 10 -28.00 -10.84 -5.59
N VAL A 11 -27.25 -10.99 -4.49
CA VAL A 11 -26.16 -10.08 -4.12
C VAL A 11 -24.85 -10.87 -4.06
N MET A 12 -23.81 -10.35 -4.70
CA MET A 12 -22.45 -10.86 -4.61
C MET A 12 -21.59 -9.83 -3.89
N ALA A 13 -21.04 -10.19 -2.73
CA ALA A 13 -20.21 -9.31 -1.91
C ALA A 13 -18.73 -9.49 -2.29
N MET A 14 -18.12 -8.46 -2.90
CA MET A 14 -16.73 -8.52 -3.36
C MET A 14 -15.70 -8.56 -2.22
N ASP A 15 -16.08 -8.07 -1.04
CA ASP A 15 -15.31 -8.22 0.21
C ASP A 15 -15.32 -9.65 0.75
N SER A 16 -16.30 -10.47 0.33
CA SER A 16 -16.46 -11.85 0.75
C SER A 16 -15.81 -12.87 -0.21
N VAL A 17 -15.02 -12.41 -1.18
CA VAL A 17 -14.25 -13.30 -2.07
C VAL A 17 -13.27 -14.14 -1.24
N PRO A 18 -13.30 -15.49 -1.33
CA PRO A 18 -12.38 -16.34 -0.58
C PRO A 18 -10.92 -16.09 -0.97
N ARG A 19 -10.04 -15.95 0.03
CA ARG A 19 -8.60 -15.73 -0.19
C ARG A 19 -7.87 -17.02 -0.53
N ILE A 20 -8.11 -17.53 -1.74
CA ILE A 20 -7.51 -18.76 -2.30
C ILE A 20 -6.89 -18.48 -3.68
N SER A 21 -5.92 -19.30 -4.10
CA SER A 21 -5.13 -19.07 -5.33
C SER A 21 -5.99 -18.82 -6.58
N ARG A 22 -7.00 -19.65 -6.84
CA ARG A 22 -7.89 -19.52 -8.01
C ARG A 22 -8.76 -18.26 -8.03
N ALA A 23 -8.93 -17.58 -6.90
CA ALA A 23 -9.79 -16.40 -6.76
C ALA A 23 -8.97 -15.10 -6.66
N GLN A 24 -7.64 -15.15 -6.77
CA GLN A 24 -6.78 -13.97 -6.62
C GLN A 24 -7.13 -12.85 -7.62
N SER A 25 -7.51 -13.19 -8.85
CA SER A 25 -7.92 -12.20 -9.87
C SER A 25 -9.23 -11.48 -9.54
N LEU A 26 -10.03 -12.01 -8.61
CA LEU A 26 -11.32 -11.46 -8.18
C LEU A 26 -11.21 -10.69 -6.86
N ASP A 27 -10.06 -10.73 -6.18
CA ASP A 27 -9.87 -10.10 -4.88
C ASP A 27 -9.76 -8.57 -5.01
N ALA A 28 -10.92 -7.93 -4.90
CA ALA A 28 -11.05 -6.48 -4.92
C ALA A 28 -10.34 -5.81 -3.74
N LEU A 29 -10.29 -6.46 -2.56
CA LEU A 29 -9.64 -5.91 -1.37
C LEU A 29 -8.13 -5.83 -1.56
N SER A 30 -7.53 -6.89 -2.10
CA SER A 30 -6.09 -6.89 -2.42
C SER A 30 -5.76 -5.84 -3.49
N SER A 31 -6.61 -5.67 -4.50
CA SER A 31 -6.46 -4.64 -5.53
C SER A 31 -6.47 -3.23 -4.94
N MET A 32 -7.48 -2.92 -4.11
CA MET A 32 -7.59 -1.61 -3.47
C MET A 32 -6.47 -1.37 -2.44
N ALA A 33 -6.05 -2.41 -1.71
CA ALA A 33 -4.92 -2.32 -0.77
C ALA A 33 -3.61 -1.96 -1.49
N ASN A 34 -3.36 -2.54 -2.67
CA ASN A 34 -2.19 -2.21 -3.47
C ASN A 34 -2.18 -0.73 -3.89
N ILE A 35 -3.32 -0.24 -4.42
CA ILE A 35 -3.50 1.17 -4.80
C ILE A 35 -3.30 2.08 -3.59
N ALA A 36 -3.89 1.75 -2.44
CA ALA A 36 -3.79 2.53 -1.22
C ALA A 36 -2.34 2.65 -0.74
N GLY A 37 -1.58 1.55 -0.78
CA GLY A 37 -0.16 1.55 -0.39
C GLY A 37 0.70 2.44 -1.28
N TYR A 38 0.50 2.39 -2.59
CA TYR A 38 1.17 3.31 -3.53
C TYR A 38 0.75 4.77 -3.26
N ARG A 39 -0.56 5.04 -3.17
CA ARG A 39 -1.08 6.39 -2.97
C ARG A 39 -0.59 6.99 -1.65
N ALA A 40 -0.49 6.20 -0.58
CA ALA A 40 0.03 6.67 0.70
C ALA A 40 1.44 7.27 0.59
N ILE A 41 2.30 6.71 -0.26
CA ILE A 41 3.64 7.27 -0.50
C ILE A 41 3.57 8.54 -1.34
N VAL A 42 2.65 8.63 -2.31
CA VAL A 42 2.44 9.86 -3.08
C VAL A 42 1.98 11.00 -2.17
N GLU A 43 1.01 10.75 -1.29
CA GLU A 43 0.55 11.75 -0.31
C GLU A 43 1.69 12.14 0.64
N ALA A 44 2.45 11.16 1.14
CA ALA A 44 3.61 11.44 1.98
C ALA A 44 4.64 12.31 1.26
N ALA A 45 4.93 12.05 -0.02
CA ALA A 45 5.85 12.87 -0.81
C ALA A 45 5.30 14.28 -1.11
N HIS A 46 3.99 14.42 -1.28
CA HIS A 46 3.33 15.72 -1.49
C HIS A 46 3.43 16.60 -0.24
N GLU A 47 3.15 16.04 0.94
CA GLU A 47 3.18 16.78 2.20
C GLU A 47 4.60 16.97 2.77
N PHE A 48 5.56 16.11 2.37
CA PHE A 48 6.90 16.14 2.94
C PHE A 48 7.78 17.20 2.27
N GLY A 49 8.16 18.23 3.03
CA GLY A 49 8.98 19.35 2.55
C GLY A 49 10.46 19.06 2.27
N ARG A 50 10.85 17.80 2.03
CA ARG A 50 12.23 17.38 1.67
C ARG A 50 12.21 16.29 0.61
N PHE A 51 13.32 16.08 -0.07
CA PHE A 51 13.44 15.00 -1.04
C PHE A 51 13.41 13.61 -0.39
N PHE A 52 12.73 12.68 -1.06
CA PHE A 52 12.83 11.25 -0.76
C PHE A 52 14.19 10.70 -1.20
N THR A 53 14.60 11.01 -2.42
CA THR A 53 15.89 10.60 -2.99
C THR A 53 17.04 11.36 -2.35
N GLY A 54 18.04 10.63 -1.89
CA GLY A 54 19.33 11.22 -1.51
C GLY A 54 20.11 11.65 -2.75
N GLN A 55 20.63 12.87 -2.75
CA GLN A 55 21.37 13.41 -3.89
C GLN A 55 22.53 14.30 -3.44
N ILE A 56 23.57 14.35 -4.27
CA ILE A 56 24.67 15.31 -4.12
C ILE A 56 24.42 16.41 -5.14
N THR A 57 24.34 17.64 -4.66
CA THR A 57 24.14 18.84 -5.48
C THR A 57 25.32 19.79 -5.29
N ALA A 58 25.43 20.84 -6.12
CA ALA A 58 26.43 21.89 -5.92
C ALA A 58 26.30 22.59 -4.55
N ALA A 59 25.08 22.64 -3.98
CA ALA A 59 24.81 23.22 -2.67
C ALA A 59 25.10 22.26 -1.50
N GLY A 60 25.52 21.02 -1.77
CA GLY A 60 25.86 20.03 -0.75
C GLY A 60 25.08 18.71 -0.89
N LYS A 61 25.30 17.82 0.08
CA LYS A 61 24.72 16.47 0.13
C LYS A 61 23.40 16.47 0.88
N VAL A 62 22.34 16.03 0.23
CA VAL A 62 21.02 15.77 0.84
C VAL A 62 20.90 14.28 1.13
N PRO A 63 20.70 13.86 2.39
CA PRO A 63 20.49 12.45 2.72
C PRO A 63 19.09 12.00 2.26
N PRO A 64 18.91 10.71 1.93
CA PRO A 64 17.61 10.16 1.57
C PRO A 64 16.65 10.19 2.77
N ALA A 65 15.35 10.25 2.49
CA ALA A 65 14.32 10.10 3.50
C ALA A 65 14.37 8.70 4.12
N LYS A 66 13.89 8.58 5.37
CA LYS A 66 13.76 7.30 6.07
C LYS A 66 12.28 7.01 6.27
N VAL A 67 11.81 5.89 5.74
CA VAL A 67 10.40 5.49 5.79
C VAL A 67 10.28 4.21 6.62
N MET A 68 9.38 4.21 7.60
CA MET A 68 9.01 3.02 8.37
C MET A 68 7.62 2.56 7.93
N VAL A 69 7.48 1.31 7.50
CA VAL A 69 6.20 0.69 7.15
C VAL A 69 5.85 -0.36 8.21
N ILE A 70 4.73 -0.17 8.90
CA ILE A 70 4.23 -1.10 9.92
C ILE A 70 3.10 -1.92 9.31
N GLY A 71 3.32 -3.23 9.17
CA GLY A 71 2.51 -4.18 8.43
C GLY A 71 3.03 -4.41 7.01
N ALA A 72 3.33 -5.66 6.67
CA ALA A 72 3.80 -6.14 5.36
C ALA A 72 2.71 -6.97 4.65
N GLY A 73 1.45 -6.51 4.72
CA GLY A 73 0.37 -6.99 3.85
C GLY A 73 0.48 -6.42 2.43
N VAL A 74 -0.58 -6.56 1.62
CA VAL A 74 -0.57 -6.06 0.22
C VAL A 74 -0.31 -4.55 0.15
N ALA A 75 -0.99 -3.76 0.99
CA ALA A 75 -0.75 -2.31 1.06
C ALA A 75 0.67 -1.96 1.54
N GLY A 76 1.15 -2.66 2.56
CA GLY A 76 2.49 -2.45 3.10
C GLY A 76 3.58 -2.72 2.07
N LEU A 77 3.50 -3.83 1.34
CA LEU A 77 4.44 -4.17 0.27
C LEU A 77 4.40 -3.14 -0.87
N ALA A 78 3.23 -2.66 -1.24
CA ALA A 78 3.08 -1.60 -2.24
C ALA A 78 3.75 -0.29 -1.79
N ALA A 79 3.55 0.11 -0.53
CA ALA A 79 4.18 1.28 0.05
C ALA A 79 5.71 1.12 0.16
N ILE A 80 6.20 -0.06 0.54
CA ILE A 80 7.64 -0.37 0.57
C ILE A 80 8.24 -0.21 -0.83
N GLY A 81 7.60 -0.79 -1.85
CA GLY A 81 8.04 -0.70 -3.24
C GLY A 81 8.07 0.75 -3.74
N ALA A 82 6.99 1.50 -3.52
CA ALA A 82 6.90 2.89 -3.94
C ALA A 82 7.96 3.77 -3.24
N ALA A 83 8.10 3.68 -1.92
CA ALA A 83 9.10 4.45 -1.17
C ALA A 83 10.53 4.09 -1.58
N ASN A 84 10.82 2.81 -1.82
CA ASN A 84 12.12 2.35 -2.28
C ASN A 84 12.44 2.88 -3.69
N SER A 85 11.47 2.87 -4.60
CA SER A 85 11.65 3.44 -5.95
C SER A 85 11.92 4.95 -5.95
N LEU A 86 11.45 5.66 -4.91
CA LEU A 86 11.75 7.08 -4.68
C LEU A 86 13.10 7.29 -3.97
N GLY A 87 13.94 6.26 -3.81
CA GLY A 87 15.27 6.38 -3.23
C GLY A 87 15.31 6.55 -1.71
N ALA A 88 14.21 6.27 -1.01
CA ALA A 88 14.17 6.31 0.44
C ALA A 88 14.83 5.06 1.08
N ILE A 89 15.36 5.23 2.28
CA ILE A 89 15.76 4.12 3.14
C ILE A 89 14.49 3.58 3.82
N VAL A 90 14.01 2.42 3.36
CA VAL A 90 12.79 1.81 3.88
C VAL A 90 13.12 0.78 4.96
N ARG A 91 12.38 0.83 6.06
CA ARG A 91 12.35 -0.21 7.11
C ARG A 91 10.92 -0.72 7.20
N ALA A 92 10.75 -2.01 7.44
CA ALA A 92 9.44 -2.61 7.56
C ALA A 92 9.37 -3.53 8.77
N PHE A 93 8.21 -3.60 9.41
CA PHE A 93 7.92 -4.51 10.50
C PHE A 93 6.59 -5.21 10.27
N ASP A 94 6.53 -6.52 10.50
CA ASP A 94 5.30 -7.30 10.52
C ASP A 94 5.42 -8.36 11.63
N THR A 95 4.32 -8.67 12.31
CA THR A 95 4.31 -9.65 13.39
C THR A 95 4.39 -11.09 12.87
N ARG A 96 4.00 -11.32 11.62
CA ARG A 96 4.06 -12.63 10.97
C ARG A 96 5.52 -12.95 10.71
N ARG A 97 6.03 -13.95 11.43
CA ARG A 97 7.31 -14.58 11.13
C ARG A 97 7.15 -15.41 9.86
N LYS A 98 7.78 -14.98 8.78
CA LYS A 98 8.18 -15.89 7.70
C LYS A 98 9.68 -16.03 7.74
#